data_AF-A0A7K1YBU5-F1
#
_entry.id   AF-A0A7K1YBU5-F1
#
_cell.length_a   1.000
_cell.length_b   1.000
_cell.length_c   1.000
_cell.angle_alpha   90.00
_cell.angle_beta   90.00
_cell.angle_gamma   90.00
#
_symmetry.space_group_name_H-M   'P 1'
#
loop_
_entity.id
_entity.type
_entity.pdbx_description
1 polymer ?
#
loop_
_entity_poly.entity_id
_entity_poly.type
_entity_poly.pdbx_seq_one_letter_code
_entity_poly.pdbx_strand_id
1 'polypeptide(L)'
;MILLTGGFSIEMLWMFGAGLLAGISAFIYFHFWAVKTKFYQEDFIHYLSWEKIVYYIGFFFVNVLVSVLIGYIITFLSMIPIIILSKMFTSRS
;
A
#
# COMPACT_ATOMS: atom_id res chain seq x y z
N MET A 1 -21.24 -1.58 17.09
CA MET A 1 -21.66 -0.39 16.33
C MET A 1 -20.41 0.46 16.05
N ILE A 2 -19.57 0.04 15.09
CA ILE A 2 -18.33 0.74 14.69
C ILE A 2 -18.56 1.58 13.41
N LEU A 3 -19.71 1.39 12.74
CA LEU A 3 -20.02 2.01 11.44
C LEU A 3 -20.61 3.44 11.51
N LEU A 4 -20.94 3.99 12.69
CA LEU A 4 -21.72 5.24 12.80
C LEU A 4 -21.04 6.40 13.53
N THR A 5 -19.85 6.20 14.10
CA THR A 5 -19.01 7.27 14.65
C THR A 5 -17.76 7.33 13.80
N GLY A 6 -17.66 8.32 12.91
CA GLY A 6 -16.62 8.45 11.87
C GLY A 6 -15.19 8.70 12.39
N GLY A 7 -14.73 7.91 13.35
CA GLY A 7 -13.37 7.88 13.82
C GLY A 7 -12.66 6.63 13.32
N PHE A 8 -11.39 6.78 12.90
CA PHE A 8 -10.51 5.64 12.67
C PHE A 8 -10.35 4.87 13.99
N SER A 9 -10.66 3.57 14.00
CA SER A 9 -10.35 2.73 15.16
C SER A 9 -8.83 2.58 15.32
N ILE A 10 -8.37 2.24 16.52
CA ILE A 10 -6.95 2.01 16.78
C ILE A 10 -6.41 0.90 15.86
N GLU A 11 -7.21 -0.13 15.58
CA GLU A 11 -6.85 -1.21 14.66
C GLU A 11 -6.71 -0.69 13.22
N MET A 12 -7.62 0.18 12.76
CA MET A 12 -7.51 0.79 11.43
C MET A 12 -6.24 1.65 11.30
N LEU A 13 -5.87 2.37 12.36
CA LEU A 13 -4.62 3.14 12.42
C LEU A 13 -3.38 2.24 12.32
N TRP A 14 -3.35 1.12 13.03
CA TRP A 14 -2.28 0.13 12.92
C TRP A 14 -2.19 -0.49 11.52
N MET A 15 -3.33 -0.81 10.91
CA MET A 15 -3.36 -1.32 9.52
C MET A 15 -2.88 -0.27 8.51
N PHE A 16 -3.23 0.99 8.71
CA PHE A 16 -2.75 2.09 7.88
C PHE A 16 -1.23 2.28 8.02
N GLY A 17 -0.71 2.23 9.26
CA GLY A 17 0.73 2.27 9.52
C GLY A 17 1.49 1.10 8.91
N ALA A 18 0.94 -0.12 9.00
CA ALA A 18 1.51 -1.30 8.36
C ALA A 18 1.51 -1.18 6.83
N GLY A 19 0.41 -0.68 6.24
CA GLY A 19 0.31 -0.39 4.80
C GLY A 19 1.33 0.65 4.33
N LEU A 20 1.55 1.70 5.12
CA LEU A 20 2.56 2.72 4.83
C LEU A 20 3.98 2.15 4.86
N LEU A 21 4.32 1.37 5.89
CA LEU A 21 5.63 0.72 6.00
C LEU A 21 5.87 -0.28 4.85
N ALA A 22 4.84 -1.06 4.49
CA ALA A 22 4.90 -1.95 3.33
C ALA A 22 5.12 -1.17 2.03
N GLY A 23 4.46 -0.03 1.86
CA GLY A 23 4.65 0.82 0.69
C GLY A 23 6.01 1.50 0.60
N ILE A 24 6.56 1.96 1.73
CA ILE A 24 7.94 2.47 1.78
C ILE A 24 8.92 1.35 1.43
N SER A 25 8.71 0.14 1.96
CA SER A 25 9.58 -1.02 1.69
C SER A 25 9.52 -1.43 0.21
N ALA A 26 8.33 -1.48 -0.38
CA ALA A 26 8.11 -1.75 -1.79
C ALA A 26 8.75 -0.68 -2.67
N PHE A 27 8.55 0.60 -2.33
CA PHE A 27 9.18 1.72 -3.02
C PHE A 27 10.71 1.59 -3.03
N ILE A 28 11.34 1.30 -1.89
CA ILE A 28 12.79 1.10 -1.79
C ILE A 28 13.22 -0.06 -2.70
N TYR A 29 12.53 -1.20 -2.64
CA TYR A 29 12.84 -2.37 -3.46
C TYR A 29 12.73 -2.08 -4.96
N PHE A 30 11.60 -1.53 -5.41
CA PHE A 30 11.38 -1.22 -6.82
C PHE A 30 12.32 -0.11 -7.30
N HIS A 31 12.68 0.83 -6.42
CA HIS A 31 13.67 1.83 -6.73
C HIS A 31 15.06 1.19 -6.98
N PHE A 32 15.52 0.31 -6.10
CA PHE A 32 16.77 -0.44 -6.29
C PHE A 32 16.76 -1.28 -7.57
N TRP A 33 15.61 -1.86 -7.92
CA TRP A 33 15.46 -2.57 -9.18
C TRP A 33 15.48 -1.63 -10.39
N ALA A 34 14.77 -0.51 -10.33
CA ALA A 34 14.70 0.49 -11.39
C ALA A 34 16.07 1.06 -11.75
N VAL A 35 16.94 1.31 -10.76
CA VAL A 35 18.31 1.81 -10.97
C VAL A 35 19.18 0.85 -11.81
N LYS A 36 18.83 -0.44 -11.88
CA LYS A 36 19.53 -1.44 -12.69
C LYS A 36 18.99 -1.55 -14.12
N THR A 37 17.92 -0.85 -14.46
CA THR A 37 17.34 -0.89 -15.81
C THR A 37 18.15 -0.02 -16.76
N LYS A 38 18.16 -0.40 -18.05
CA LYS A 38 18.85 0.38 -19.10
C LYS A 38 18.38 1.82 -19.16
N PHE A 39 17.07 2.05 -19.02
CA PHE A 39 16.50 3.39 -18.94
C PHE A 39 17.16 4.24 -17.85
N TYR A 40 17.43 3.67 -16.68
CA TYR A 40 18.03 4.41 -15.57
C TYR A 40 19.53 4.65 -15.75
N GLN A 41 20.23 3.73 -16.42
CA GLN A 41 21.67 3.78 -16.61
C GLN A 41 22.10 4.58 -17.84
N GLU A 42 21.27 4.62 -18.89
CA GLU A 42 21.62 5.27 -20.16
C GLU A 42 20.84 6.57 -20.31
N ASP A 43 19.51 6.54 -20.20
CA ASP A 43 18.68 7.70 -20.50
C ASP A 43 18.54 8.65 -19.31
N PHE A 44 18.26 8.11 -18.13
CA PHE A 44 17.91 8.90 -16.93
C PHE A 44 19.07 9.73 -16.42
N ILE A 45 20.32 9.34 -16.69
CA ILE A 45 21.51 10.11 -16.29
C ILE A 45 21.51 11.48 -16.96
N HIS A 46 21.03 11.56 -18.20
CA HIS A 46 21.01 12.79 -19.01
C HIS A 46 19.90 13.79 -18.64
N TYR A 47 18.94 13.39 -17.82
CA TYR A 47 17.88 14.29 -17.34
C TYR A 47 18.44 15.34 -16.38
N LEU A 48 17.85 16.54 -16.44
CA LEU A 48 18.15 17.61 -15.49
C LEU A 48 17.70 17.21 -14.08
N SER A 49 18.37 17.75 -13.06
CA SER A 49 18.11 17.40 -11.66
C SER A 49 16.64 17.62 -11.25
N TRP A 50 15.98 18.64 -11.79
CA TRP A 50 14.57 18.92 -11.49
C TRP A 50 13.62 17.90 -12.12
N GLU A 51 13.91 17.40 -13.32
CA GLU A 51 13.10 16.38 -14.00
C GLU A 51 13.18 15.06 -13.24
N LYS A 52 14.38 14.71 -12.76
CA LYS A 52 14.60 13.54 -11.90
C LYS A 52 13.72 13.61 -10.66
N ILE A 53 13.66 14.76 -9.98
CA ILE A 53 12.81 14.97 -8.79
C ILE A 53 11.33 14.71 -9.12
N VAL A 54 10.82 15.22 -10.24
CA VAL A 54 9.43 15.00 -10.65
C VAL A 54 9.15 13.52 -10.87
N TYR A 55 10.04 12.79 -11.54
CA TYR A 55 9.90 11.34 -11.72
C TYR A 55 9.91 10.58 -10.40
N TYR A 56 10.79 10.95 -9.46
CA TYR A 56 10.84 10.34 -8.13
C TYR A 56 9.57 10.59 -7.32
N ILE A 57 9.05 11.82 -7.34
CA ILE A 57 7.81 12.17 -6.65
C ILE A 57 6.65 11.37 -7.25
N GLY A 58 6.53 11.33 -8.58
CA GLY A 58 5.49 10.54 -9.26
C GLY A 58 5.58 9.05 -8.93
N PHE A 59 6.79 8.49 -8.99
CA PHE A 59 7.04 7.09 -8.64
C PHE A 59 6.69 6.78 -7.18
N PHE A 60 7.02 7.68 -6.24
CA PHE A 60 6.65 7.56 -4.83
C PHE A 60 5.13 7.56 -4.64
N PHE A 61 4.42 8.51 -5.24
CA PHE A 61 2.96 8.60 -5.14
C PHE A 61 2.26 7.35 -5.68
N VAL A 62 2.69 6.84 -6.83
CA VAL A 62 2.13 5.60 -7.41
C VAL A 62 2.35 4.42 -6.47
N ASN A 63 3.55 4.26 -5.90
CA ASN A 63 3.83 3.18 -4.95
C ASN A 63 2.97 3.28 -3.69
N VAL A 64 2.84 4.47 -3.11
CA VAL A 64 1.98 4.68 -1.92
C VAL A 64 0.52 4.33 -2.24
N LEU A 65 -0.01 4.78 -3.37
CA LEU A 65 -1.37 4.47 -3.80
C LEU A 65 -1.59 2.96 -3.98
N VAL A 66 -0.65 2.29 -4.66
CA VAL A 66 -0.70 0.84 -4.86
C VAL A 66 -0.66 0.10 -3.52
N SER A 67 0.18 0.53 -2.58
CA SER A 67 0.27 -0.09 -1.26
C SER A 67 -0.98 0.12 -0.41
N VAL A 68 -1.60 1.31 -0.46
CA VAL A 68 -2.89 1.56 0.20
C VAL A 68 -3.99 0.68 -0.41
N LEU A 69 -4.03 0.56 -1.75
CA LEU A 69 -4.99 -0.30 -2.44
C LEU A 69 -4.81 -1.77 -2.06
N ILE A 70 -3.56 -2.27 -2.07
CA ILE A 70 -3.25 -3.65 -1.66
C ILE A 70 -3.63 -3.86 -0.20
N GLY A 71 -3.32 -2.92 0.69
CA GLY A 71 -3.71 -2.98 2.10
C GLY A 71 -5.22 -3.06 2.27
N TYR A 72 -5.98 -2.27 1.52
CA TYR A 72 -7.44 -2.32 1.50
C TYR A 72 -7.97 -3.68 1.01
N ILE A 73 -7.44 -4.19 -0.10
CA ILE A 73 -7.82 -5.51 -0.65
C ILE A 73 -7.54 -6.63 0.35
N ILE A 74 -6.35 -6.65 0.97
CA ILE A 74 -5.99 -7.66 1.97
C ILE A 74 -6.94 -7.59 3.18
N THR A 75 -7.26 -6.38 3.64
CA THR A 75 -8.21 -6.16 4.74
C THR A 75 -9.60 -6.70 4.37
N PHE A 76 -10.08 -6.37 3.18
CA PHE A 76 -11.38 -6.85 2.72
C PHE A 76 -11.41 -8.37 2.61
N LEU A 77 -10.37 -8.99 2.04
CA LEU A 77 -10.25 -10.44 1.91
C LEU A 77 -10.14 -11.15 3.27
N SER A 78 -9.47 -10.56 4.24
CA SER A 78 -9.33 -11.16 5.59
C SER A 78 -10.64 -11.16 6.38
N MET A 79 -11.57 -10.25 6.07
CA MET A 79 -12.90 -10.22 6.70
C MET A 79 -13.84 -11.33 6.19
N ILE A 80 -13.66 -11.81 4.96
CA ILE A 80 -14.50 -12.86 4.35
C ILE A 80 -14.55 -14.14 5.22
N PRO A 81 -13.44 -14.78 5.60
CA PRO A 81 -13.47 -15.98 6.42
C PRO A 81 -14.04 -15.72 7.83
N ILE A 82 -13.80 -14.53 8.40
CA ILE A 82 -14.36 -14.14 9.72
C ILE A 82 -15.89 -14.11 9.66
N ILE A 83 -16.46 -13.52 8.60
CA ILE A 83 -17.91 -13.46 8.40
C ILE A 83 -18.49 -14.86 8.25
N ILE A 84 -17.84 -15.72 7.46
CA ILE A 84 -18.27 -17.12 7.25
C ILE A 84 -18.25 -17.90 8.57
N LEU A 85 -17.16 -17.81 9.33
CA LEU A 85 -17.03 -18.42 10.66
C LEU A 85 -18.12 -17.92 11.61
N SER A 86 -18.36 -16.61 11.67
CA SER A 86 -19.39 -16.05 12.54
C SER A 86 -20.78 -16.64 12.26
N LYS A 87 -21.17 -16.76 10.98
CA LYS A 87 -22.45 -17.36 10.57
C LYS A 87 -22.59 -18.82 11.01
N MET A 88 -21.52 -19.61 10.91
CA MET A 88 -21.55 -21.01 11.33
C MET A 88 -21.82 -21.16 12.84
N PHE A 89 -21.25 -20.31 13.68
CA PHE A 89 -21.45 -20.38 15.14
C PHE A 89 -22.82 -19.86 15.59
N THR A 90 -23.36 -18.79 14.97
CA THR A 90 -24.72 -18.31 15.29
C THR A 90 -25.84 -19.21 14.81
N SER A 91 -25.61 -20.07 13.79
CA SER A 91 -26.64 -21.03 13.34
C SER A 91 -26.81 -22.25 14.25
N ARG A 92 -25.90 -22.42 15.23
CA ARG A 92 -25.86 -23.57 16.15
C ARG A 92 -26.40 -23.27 17.55
N SER A 93 -26.81 -22.02 17.82
CA SER A 93 -27.47 -21.60 19.07
C SER A 93 -28.96 -21.41 18.86
#